data_AF-R9J648-F1
#
_entry.id   AF-R9J648-F1
#
_cell.length_a   1.000
_cell.length_b   1.000
_cell.length_c   1.000
_cell.angle_alpha   90.00
_cell.angle_beta   90.00
_cell.angle_gamma   90.00
#
_symmetry.space_group_name_H-M   'P 1'
#
loop_
_entity.id
_entity.type
_entity.pdbx_description
1 polymer ?
#
loop_
_entity_poly.entity_id
_entity_poly.type
_entity_poly.pdbx_seq_one_letter_code
_entity_poly.pdbx_strand_id
1 'polypeptide(L)'
;MIPRNAQKPSDRRRKELPKIENIIESYGQYVYNLALKLSANPEYADDLTQETFIKAWLHIKELRSKEAIKEEALKLSSSYSLEEYIPIASELYCSEYFQIQEIGVFLYGYASAMRPTALEFLRETVSTHLSWKVQEVLAMAFDIYCSTNGYKDSLPTIEEWLQNSRPNVRRAVSEGLRIWTNRDYFRENPQIAISLLSNIAPSEAFP
;
A
#
# COMPACT_ATOMS: atom_id res chain seq x y z
N MET A 1 3.99 -33.50 -3.53
CA MET A 1 4.66 -33.83 -2.24
C MET A 1 4.75 -32.55 -1.42
N ILE A 2 3.75 -32.25 -0.60
CA ILE A 2 3.78 -31.10 0.33
C ILE A 2 4.04 -31.65 1.73
N PRO A 3 5.10 -31.22 2.44
CA PRO A 3 5.38 -31.70 3.78
C PRO A 3 4.33 -31.19 4.78
N ARG A 4 3.76 -32.10 5.58
CA ARG A 4 2.62 -31.87 6.49
C ARG A 4 2.90 -30.93 7.69
N ASN A 5 4.12 -30.41 7.79
CA ASN A 5 4.63 -29.76 9.01
C ASN A 5 5.16 -28.33 8.75
N ALA A 6 4.79 -27.70 7.62
CA ALA A 6 5.27 -26.37 7.25
C ALA A 6 4.79 -25.31 8.26
N GLN A 7 5.74 -24.58 8.87
CA GLN A 7 5.47 -23.44 9.74
C GLN A 7 5.78 -22.13 8.99
N LYS A 8 4.97 -21.10 9.25
CA LYS A 8 5.18 -19.75 8.72
C LYS A 8 6.60 -19.25 9.08
N PRO A 9 7.46 -18.91 8.10
CA PRO A 9 8.80 -18.41 8.37
C PRO A 9 8.78 -17.03 9.03
N SER A 10 9.62 -16.83 10.05
CA SER A 10 9.93 -15.51 10.59
C SER A 10 10.80 -14.74 9.59
N ASP A 11 10.36 -13.54 9.20
CA ASP A 11 10.94 -12.75 8.12
C ASP A 11 12.36 -12.25 8.48
N ARG A 12 13.38 -13.00 8.05
CA ARG A 12 14.76 -12.52 7.98
C ARG A 12 15.07 -12.25 6.52
N ARG A 13 15.24 -10.96 6.19
CA ARG A 13 15.66 -10.47 4.86
C ARG A 13 16.81 -11.32 4.32
N ARG A 14 16.51 -12.24 3.39
CA ARG A 14 17.52 -13.04 2.69
C ARG A 14 18.14 -12.17 1.59
N LYS A 15 19.48 -12.09 1.58
CA LYS A 15 20.25 -11.37 0.54
C LYS A 15 20.17 -12.04 -0.84
N GLU A 16 19.79 -13.32 -0.89
CA GLU A 16 19.62 -14.08 -2.13
C GLU A 16 18.14 -14.38 -2.41
N LEU A 17 17.77 -14.42 -3.69
CA LEU A 17 16.44 -14.87 -4.12
C LEU A 17 16.21 -16.28 -3.55
N PRO A 18 15.17 -16.49 -2.72
CA PRO A 18 14.86 -17.84 -2.26
C PRO A 18 14.56 -18.70 -3.49
N LYS A 19 15.08 -19.92 -3.55
CA LYS A 19 14.68 -20.88 -4.58
C LYS A 19 13.20 -21.22 -4.43
N ILE A 20 12.50 -21.55 -5.51
CA ILE A 20 11.05 -21.82 -5.50
C ILE A 20 10.71 -22.96 -4.52
N GLU A 21 11.59 -23.95 -4.43
CA GLU A 21 11.46 -25.10 -3.54
C GLU A 21 11.40 -24.66 -2.07
N ASN A 22 12.24 -23.69 -1.67
CA ASN A 22 12.24 -23.17 -0.31
C ASN A 22 10.92 -22.46 0.04
N ILE A 23 10.28 -21.81 -0.95
CA ILE A 23 9.01 -21.10 -0.75
C ILE A 23 7.87 -22.11 -0.66
N ILE A 24 7.84 -23.11 -1.54
CA ILE A 24 6.85 -24.19 -1.52
C ILE A 24 6.94 -24.97 -0.21
N GLU A 25 8.14 -25.31 0.26
CA GLU A 25 8.33 -26.00 1.53
C GLU A 25 7.85 -25.17 2.73
N SER A 26 8.04 -23.85 2.67
CA SER A 26 7.69 -22.95 3.78
C SER A 26 6.20 -22.60 3.84
N TYR A 27 5.56 -22.44 2.67
CA TYR A 27 4.22 -21.87 2.58
C TYR A 27 3.20 -22.83 1.94
N GLY A 28 3.63 -23.97 1.38
CA GLY A 28 2.80 -24.88 0.59
C GLY A 28 1.52 -25.31 1.28
N GLN A 29 1.66 -25.80 2.51
CA GLN A 29 0.51 -26.26 3.30
C GLN A 29 -0.43 -25.12 3.70
N TYR A 30 0.12 -23.93 3.96
CA TYR A 30 -0.69 -22.76 4.31
C TYR A 30 -1.56 -22.30 3.14
N VAL A 31 -0.95 -22.14 1.96
CA VAL A 31 -1.65 -21.74 0.73
C VAL A 31 -2.70 -22.79 0.35
N TYR A 32 -2.37 -24.08 0.45
CA TYR A 32 -3.33 -25.16 0.23
C TYR A 32 -4.53 -25.10 1.18
N ASN A 33 -4.29 -24.94 2.48
CA ASN A 33 -5.38 -24.86 3.45
C ASN A 33 -6.29 -23.65 3.21
N LEU A 34 -5.72 -22.52 2.76
CA LEU A 34 -6.48 -21.34 2.39
C LEU A 34 -7.30 -21.58 1.12
N ALA A 35 -6.68 -22.12 0.07
CA ALA A 35 -7.36 -22.48 -1.17
C ALA A 35 -8.50 -23.48 -0.92
N LEU A 36 -8.29 -24.47 -0.06
CA LEU A 36 -9.31 -25.45 0.33
C LEU A 36 -10.48 -24.83 1.09
N LYS A 37 -10.22 -23.86 1.98
CA LYS A 37 -11.29 -23.12 2.66
C LYS A 37 -12.14 -22.30 1.69
N LEU A 38 -11.50 -21.72 0.67
CA LEU A 38 -12.18 -20.88 -0.32
C LEU A 38 -12.93 -21.70 -1.37
N SER A 39 -12.34 -22.81 -1.84
CA SER A 39 -12.93 -23.64 -2.89
C SER A 39 -13.88 -24.71 -2.37
N ALA A 40 -13.76 -25.10 -1.10
CA ALA A 40 -14.40 -26.28 -0.51
C ALA A 40 -14.19 -27.58 -1.32
N ASN A 41 -13.17 -27.62 -2.18
CA ASN A 41 -12.88 -28.73 -3.09
C ASN A 41 -11.36 -29.00 -3.12
N PRO A 42 -10.91 -30.21 -2.73
CA PRO A 42 -9.49 -30.57 -2.69
C PRO A 42 -8.75 -30.51 -4.02
N GLU A 43 -9.40 -30.86 -5.13
CA GLU A 43 -8.79 -30.89 -6.46
C GLU A 43 -8.55 -29.46 -6.96
N TYR A 44 -9.55 -28.59 -6.85
CA TYR A 44 -9.38 -27.16 -7.12
C TYR A 44 -8.40 -26.48 -6.16
N ALA A 45 -8.33 -26.93 -4.91
CA ALA A 45 -7.38 -26.37 -3.95
C ALA A 45 -5.92 -26.67 -4.34
N ASP A 46 -5.64 -27.87 -4.85
CA ASP A 46 -4.31 -28.22 -5.37
C ASP A 46 -3.94 -27.36 -6.57
N ASP A 47 -4.86 -27.19 -7.54
CA ASP A 47 -4.64 -26.35 -8.71
C ASP A 47 -4.40 -24.88 -8.34
N LEU A 48 -5.24 -24.31 -7.48
CA LEU A 48 -5.10 -22.94 -6.98
C LEU A 48 -3.77 -22.75 -6.24
N THR A 49 -3.35 -23.75 -5.47
CA THR A 49 -2.07 -23.70 -4.75
C THR A 49 -0.90 -23.66 -5.72
N GLN A 50 -0.88 -24.55 -6.71
CA GLN A 50 0.17 -24.59 -7.72
C GLN A 50 0.19 -23.31 -8.55
N GLU A 51 -0.96 -22.84 -9.03
CA GLU A 51 -1.10 -21.59 -9.75
C GLU A 51 -0.61 -20.41 -8.93
N THR A 52 -0.93 -20.36 -7.63
CA THR A 52 -0.45 -19.33 -6.70
C THR A 52 1.07 -19.32 -6.59
N PHE A 53 1.73 -20.47 -6.43
CA PHE A 53 3.20 -20.53 -6.39
C PHE A 53 3.85 -20.18 -7.72
N ILE A 54 3.28 -20.63 -8.84
CA ILE A 54 3.78 -20.29 -10.19
C ILE A 54 3.70 -18.78 -10.39
N LYS A 55 2.55 -18.15 -10.09
CA LYS A 55 2.39 -16.70 -10.16
C LYS A 55 3.36 -15.99 -9.21
N ALA A 56 3.43 -16.41 -7.96
CA ALA A 56 4.34 -15.83 -6.97
C ALA A 56 5.82 -15.93 -7.42
N TRP A 57 6.21 -17.03 -8.07
CA TRP A 57 7.55 -17.22 -8.61
C TRP A 57 7.82 -16.36 -9.85
N LEU A 58 6.88 -16.32 -10.80
CA LEU A 58 6.98 -15.48 -11.99
C LEU A 58 7.13 -14.00 -11.60
N HIS A 59 6.37 -13.57 -10.59
CA HIS A 59 6.35 -12.19 -10.12
C HIS A 59 7.28 -11.90 -8.93
N ILE A 60 8.13 -12.86 -8.50
CA ILE A 60 8.96 -12.73 -7.28
C ILE A 60 9.97 -11.59 -7.36
N LYS A 61 10.35 -11.19 -8.58
CA LYS A 61 11.25 -10.06 -8.84
C LYS A 61 10.48 -8.75 -8.91
N GLU A 62 9.23 -8.79 -9.36
CA GLU A 62 8.37 -7.62 -9.55
C GLU A 62 7.84 -7.15 -8.20
N LEU A 63 7.36 -8.05 -7.33
CA LEU A 63 6.87 -7.77 -5.96
C LEU A 63 7.93 -7.16 -5.00
N ARG A 64 9.11 -6.81 -5.49
CA ARG A 64 10.17 -6.14 -4.73
C ARG A 64 10.13 -4.61 -4.83
N SER A 65 9.53 -4.05 -5.88
CA SER A 65 9.47 -2.59 -6.06
C SER A 65 8.12 -2.03 -5.62
N LYS A 66 8.14 -0.77 -5.14
CA LYS A 66 6.91 -0.08 -4.72
C LYS A 66 5.97 0.13 -5.90
N GLU A 67 6.52 0.31 -7.10
CA GLU A 67 5.77 0.50 -8.34
C GLU A 67 4.95 -0.74 -8.68
N ALA A 68 5.52 -1.94 -8.52
CA ALA A 68 4.79 -3.18 -8.75
C ALA A 68 3.73 -3.43 -7.66
N ILE A 69 4.05 -3.13 -6.40
CA ILE A 69 3.09 -3.21 -5.29
C ILE A 69 1.90 -2.27 -5.55
N LYS A 70 2.17 -1.04 -6.02
CA LYS A 70 1.15 -0.08 -6.43
C LYS A 70 0.32 -0.59 -7.62
N GLU A 71 0.96 -1.16 -8.63
CA GLU A 71 0.26 -1.73 -9.80
C GLU A 71 -0.66 -2.89 -9.40
N GLU A 72 -0.23 -3.75 -8.48
CA GLU A 72 -1.05 -4.84 -7.97
C GLU A 72 -2.25 -4.32 -7.18
N ALA A 73 -2.05 -3.32 -6.32
CA ALA A 73 -3.15 -2.64 -5.64
C ALA A 73 -4.13 -1.99 -6.63
N LEU A 74 -3.63 -1.40 -7.73
CA LEU A 74 -4.47 -0.83 -8.77
C LEU A 74 -5.32 -1.91 -9.46
N LYS A 75 -4.72 -3.05 -9.82
CA LYS A 75 -5.44 -4.19 -10.41
C LYS A 75 -6.55 -4.68 -9.49
N LEU A 76 -6.26 -4.84 -8.20
CA LEU A 76 -7.25 -5.21 -7.19
C LEU A 76 -8.38 -4.19 -7.11
N SER A 77 -8.07 -2.90 -6.98
CA SER A 77 -9.09 -1.83 -6.92
C SER A 77 -9.96 -1.73 -8.19
N SER A 78 -9.45 -2.20 -9.33
CA SER A 78 -10.19 -2.24 -10.61
C SER A 78 -11.03 -3.51 -10.78
N SER A 79 -10.70 -4.58 -10.04
CA SER A 79 -11.35 -5.89 -10.17
C SER A 79 -12.52 -6.08 -9.21
N TYR A 80 -12.59 -5.27 -8.16
CA TYR A 80 -13.58 -5.36 -7.09
C TYR A 80 -14.26 -4.01 -6.88
N SER A 81 -15.50 -4.04 -6.39
CA SER A 81 -16.20 -2.83 -5.94
C SER A 81 -15.54 -2.24 -4.68
N LEU A 82 -15.83 -0.97 -4.41
CA LEU A 82 -15.33 -0.26 -3.23
C LEU A 82 -15.70 -0.97 -1.92
N GLU A 83 -16.91 -1.54 -1.87
CA GLU A 83 -17.46 -2.31 -0.76
C GLU A 83 -16.73 -3.64 -0.54
N GLU A 84 -16.17 -4.22 -1.60
CA GLU A 84 -15.44 -5.47 -1.55
C GLU A 84 -13.96 -5.28 -1.19
N TYR A 85 -13.27 -4.31 -1.80
CA TYR A 85 -11.82 -4.17 -1.59
C TYR A 85 -11.43 -3.39 -0.34
N ILE A 86 -12.29 -2.56 0.25
CA ILE A 86 -11.96 -1.89 1.54
C ILE A 86 -11.76 -2.90 2.68
N PRO A 87 -12.61 -3.93 2.86
CA PRO A 87 -12.34 -5.02 3.78
C PRO A 87 -11.02 -5.73 3.49
N ILE A 88 -10.72 -6.00 2.22
CA ILE A 88 -9.45 -6.60 1.78
C ILE A 88 -8.28 -5.68 2.19
N ALA A 89 -8.36 -4.38 1.93
CA ALA A 89 -7.35 -3.40 2.31
C ALA A 89 -7.09 -3.40 3.82
N SER A 90 -8.16 -3.53 4.62
CA SER A 90 -8.08 -3.62 6.08
C SER A 90 -7.33 -4.88 6.52
N GLU A 91 -7.66 -6.03 5.93
CA GLU A 91 -7.00 -7.31 6.23
C GLU A 91 -5.52 -7.31 5.83
N LEU A 92 -5.21 -6.78 4.64
CA LEU A 92 -3.82 -6.65 4.16
C LEU A 92 -3.00 -5.71 5.04
N TYR A 93 -3.58 -4.60 5.51
CA TYR A 93 -2.91 -3.68 6.44
C TYR A 93 -2.61 -4.30 7.81
N CYS A 94 -3.43 -5.23 8.28
CA CYS A 94 -3.21 -5.97 9.53
C CYS A 94 -2.13 -7.07 9.42
N SER A 95 -1.56 -7.29 8.24
CA SER A 95 -0.49 -8.27 8.02
C SER A 95 0.78 -7.91 8.81
N GLU A 96 1.57 -8.92 9.17
CA GLU A 96 2.90 -8.73 9.76
C GLU A 96 3.98 -8.38 8.72
N TYR A 97 3.67 -8.49 7.43
CA TYR A 97 4.61 -8.25 6.34
C TYR A 97 4.40 -6.87 5.71
N PHE A 98 5.41 -6.01 5.76
CA PHE A 98 5.32 -4.63 5.27
C PHE A 98 4.85 -4.53 3.82
N GLN A 99 5.30 -5.41 2.92
CA GLN A 99 4.89 -5.38 1.51
C GLN A 99 3.39 -5.63 1.33
N ILE A 100 2.79 -6.46 2.21
CA ILE A 100 1.36 -6.72 2.20
C ILE A 100 0.61 -5.52 2.80
N GLN A 101 1.16 -4.92 3.86
CA GLN A 101 0.61 -3.68 4.42
C GLN A 101 0.60 -2.54 3.38
N GLU A 102 1.67 -2.43 2.58
CA GLU A 102 1.80 -1.42 1.53
C GLU A 102 0.68 -1.56 0.47
N ILE A 103 0.29 -2.78 0.08
CA ILE A 103 -0.89 -3.01 -0.79
C ILE A 103 -2.15 -2.45 -0.12
N GLY A 104 -2.36 -2.75 1.17
CA GLY A 104 -3.50 -2.23 1.93
C GLY A 104 -3.53 -0.70 1.93
N VAL A 105 -2.40 -0.04 2.18
CA VAL A 105 -2.30 1.43 2.16
C VAL A 105 -2.60 2.00 0.76
N PHE A 106 -2.10 1.38 -0.31
CA PHE A 106 -2.43 1.82 -1.67
C PHE A 106 -3.92 1.67 -1.98
N LEU A 107 -4.56 0.58 -1.56
CA LEU A 107 -6.01 0.40 -1.73
C LEU A 107 -6.80 1.48 -0.99
N TYR A 108 -6.40 1.87 0.23
CA TYR A 108 -7.00 3.02 0.90
C TYR A 108 -6.77 4.33 0.13
N GLY A 109 -5.60 4.51 -0.48
CA GLY A 109 -5.32 5.61 -1.41
C GLY A 109 -6.33 5.67 -2.55
N TYR A 110 -6.57 4.54 -3.23
CA TYR A 110 -7.55 4.47 -4.33
C TYR A 110 -9.00 4.68 -3.88
N ALA A 111 -9.35 4.29 -2.64
CA ALA A 111 -10.69 4.50 -2.08
C ALA A 111 -10.93 5.95 -1.59
N SER A 112 -9.87 6.67 -1.23
CA SER A 112 -9.93 7.88 -0.40
C SER A 112 -10.73 9.04 -1.00
N ALA A 113 -10.80 9.17 -2.33
CA ALA A 113 -11.60 10.20 -2.99
C ALA A 113 -13.11 9.92 -2.94
N MET A 114 -13.51 8.64 -2.94
CA MET A 114 -14.91 8.22 -2.91
C MET A 114 -15.42 7.91 -1.50
N ARG A 115 -14.50 7.60 -0.57
CA ARG A 115 -14.82 7.19 0.80
C ARG A 115 -14.02 8.02 1.80
N PRO A 116 -14.62 9.05 2.44
CA PRO A 116 -13.93 9.89 3.41
C PRO A 116 -13.30 9.11 4.58
N THR A 117 -13.92 8.01 5.01
CA THR A 117 -13.37 7.14 6.06
C THR A 117 -12.08 6.43 5.65
N ALA A 118 -11.84 6.21 4.34
CA ALA A 118 -10.57 5.69 3.84
C ALA A 118 -9.44 6.73 3.95
N LEU A 119 -9.74 8.00 3.63
CA LEU A 119 -8.80 9.10 3.84
C LEU A 119 -8.51 9.31 5.34
N GLU A 120 -9.54 9.23 6.18
CA GLU A 120 -9.38 9.29 7.64
C GLU A 120 -8.50 8.14 8.15
N PHE A 121 -8.65 6.93 7.63
CA PHE A 121 -7.78 5.80 7.98
C PHE A 121 -6.31 6.07 7.63
N LEU A 122 -6.03 6.65 6.46
CA LEU A 122 -4.67 7.06 6.08
C LEU A 122 -4.12 8.10 7.09
N ARG A 123 -4.93 9.09 7.45
CA ARG A 123 -4.55 10.19 8.35
C ARG A 123 -4.35 9.75 9.80
N GLU A 124 -5.27 8.95 10.33
CA GLU A 124 -5.37 8.64 11.76
C GLU A 124 -4.65 7.33 12.11
N THR A 125 -4.69 6.34 11.22
CA THR A 125 -4.09 5.03 11.47
C THR A 125 -2.73 4.91 10.82
N VAL A 126 -2.64 5.06 9.49
CA VAL A 126 -1.40 4.79 8.75
C VAL A 126 -0.29 5.77 9.14
N SER A 127 -0.61 7.04 9.40
CA SER A 127 0.38 8.03 9.84
C SER A 127 1.06 7.69 11.18
N THR A 128 0.45 6.82 12.01
CA THR A 128 1.03 6.39 13.29
C THR A 128 1.96 5.19 13.14
N HIS A 129 2.03 4.58 11.95
CA HIS A 129 2.81 3.38 11.71
C HIS A 129 4.32 3.61 11.86
N LEU A 130 5.01 2.73 12.58
CA LEU A 130 6.43 2.91 12.93
C LEU A 130 7.40 2.71 11.75
N SER A 131 6.97 1.96 10.72
CA SER A 131 7.83 1.68 9.56
C SER A 131 7.90 2.87 8.61
N TRP A 132 9.10 3.41 8.42
CA TRP A 132 9.36 4.48 7.44
C TRP A 132 8.94 4.10 6.02
N LYS A 133 9.00 2.81 5.64
CA LYS A 133 8.53 2.34 4.32
C LYS A 133 7.04 2.54 4.13
N VAL A 134 6.25 2.22 5.17
CA VAL A 134 4.81 2.44 5.16
C VAL A 134 4.49 3.94 5.14
N GLN A 135 5.31 4.77 5.81
CA GLN A 135 5.16 6.24 5.72
C GLN A 135 5.46 6.79 4.32
N GLU A 136 6.39 6.19 3.57
CA GLU A 136 6.58 6.55 2.16
C GLU A 136 5.38 6.16 1.30
N VAL A 137 4.79 4.98 1.53
CA VAL A 137 3.59 4.56 0.82
C VAL A 137 2.37 5.40 1.22
N LEU A 138 2.29 5.89 2.46
CA LEU A 138 1.29 6.88 2.86
C LEU A 138 1.39 8.16 2.03
N ALA A 139 2.60 8.67 1.81
CA ALA A 139 2.82 9.84 0.96
C ALA A 139 2.34 9.59 -0.48
N MET A 140 2.63 8.40 -1.03
CA MET A 140 2.14 8.00 -2.36
C MET A 140 0.61 7.83 -2.40
N ALA A 141 0.00 7.32 -1.34
CA ALA A 141 -1.46 7.17 -1.22
C ALA A 141 -2.15 8.54 -1.13
N PHE A 142 -1.53 9.52 -0.48
CA PHE A 142 -2.03 10.89 -0.46
C PHE A 142 -1.94 11.57 -1.83
N ASP A 143 -0.86 11.32 -2.60
CA ASP A 143 -0.78 11.76 -4.00
C ASP A 143 -1.85 11.11 -4.88
N ILE A 144 -2.15 9.82 -4.67
CA ILE A 144 -3.27 9.13 -5.33
C ILE A 144 -4.59 9.82 -5.00
N TYR A 145 -4.87 10.12 -3.72
CA TYR A 145 -6.06 10.87 -3.32
C TYR A 145 -6.19 12.18 -4.10
N CYS A 146 -5.13 13.00 -4.09
CA CYS A 146 -5.14 14.31 -4.75
C CYS A 146 -5.30 14.20 -6.27
N SER A 147 -4.69 13.18 -6.88
CA SER A 147 -4.81 12.90 -8.31
C SER A 147 -6.24 12.50 -8.68
N THR A 148 -6.89 11.63 -7.89
CA THR A 148 -8.25 11.15 -8.15
C THR A 148 -9.31 12.20 -7.84
N ASN A 149 -9.16 12.94 -6.73
CA ASN A 149 -10.09 14.00 -6.32
C ASN A 149 -9.90 15.30 -7.11
N GLY A 150 -8.72 15.49 -7.72
CA GLY A 150 -8.29 16.73 -8.34
C GLY A 150 -7.49 17.61 -7.37
N TYR A 151 -6.29 18.06 -7.80
CA TYR A 151 -5.37 18.80 -6.92
C TYR A 151 -5.95 20.11 -6.39
N LYS A 152 -6.74 20.82 -7.20
CA LYS A 152 -7.43 22.05 -6.79
C LYS A 152 -8.48 21.77 -5.72
N ASP A 153 -9.30 20.74 -5.94
CA ASP A 153 -10.37 20.36 -5.03
C ASP A 153 -9.84 19.72 -3.74
N SER A 154 -8.58 19.26 -3.77
CA SER A 154 -7.87 18.71 -2.62
C SER A 154 -7.17 19.77 -1.76
N LEU A 155 -7.18 21.06 -2.15
CA LEU A 155 -6.54 22.13 -1.38
C LEU A 155 -6.96 22.18 0.10
N PRO A 156 -8.25 22.10 0.47
CA PRO A 156 -8.65 22.12 1.88
C PRO A 156 -8.01 20.98 2.69
N THR A 157 -7.97 19.78 2.10
CA THR A 157 -7.34 18.61 2.73
C THR A 157 -5.82 18.76 2.82
N ILE A 158 -5.18 19.30 1.78
CA ILE A 158 -3.74 19.59 1.75
C ILE A 158 -3.38 20.57 2.88
N GLU A 159 -4.12 21.67 3.01
CA GLU A 159 -3.93 22.66 4.07
C GLU A 159 -4.14 22.06 5.45
N GLU A 160 -5.22 21.30 5.64
CA GLU A 160 -5.52 20.60 6.90
C GLU A 160 -4.37 19.67 7.32
N TRP A 161 -3.89 18.83 6.40
CA TRP A 161 -2.84 17.86 6.69
C TRP A 161 -1.48 18.53 6.94
N LEU A 162 -1.17 19.62 6.24
CA LEU A 162 0.05 20.41 6.48
C LEU A 162 0.05 21.11 7.85
N GLN A 163 -1.12 21.42 8.42
CA GLN A 163 -1.28 22.00 9.75
C GLN A 163 -1.55 20.96 10.85
N ASN A 164 -1.57 19.67 10.49
CA ASN A 164 -1.81 18.60 11.46
C ASN A 164 -0.69 18.57 12.51
N SER A 165 -0.99 18.20 13.76
CA SER A 165 0.01 18.11 14.83
C SER A 165 1.01 16.96 14.63
N ARG A 166 0.66 15.92 13.86
CA ARG A 166 1.53 14.75 13.62
C ARG A 166 2.50 14.97 12.45
N PRO A 167 3.81 14.74 12.64
CA PRO A 167 4.82 14.94 11.60
C PRO A 167 4.65 14.04 10.39
N ASN A 168 4.19 12.81 10.59
CA ASN A 168 3.97 11.88 9.50
C ASN A 168 2.81 12.30 8.60
N VAL A 169 1.77 12.96 9.14
CA VAL A 169 0.66 13.50 8.35
C VAL A 169 1.16 14.66 7.48
N ARG A 170 1.91 15.61 8.07
CA ARG A 170 2.51 16.72 7.31
C ARG A 170 3.48 16.22 6.22
N ARG A 171 4.32 15.23 6.56
CA ARG A 171 5.29 14.63 5.64
C ARG A 171 4.61 13.94 4.46
N ALA A 172 3.49 13.26 4.69
CA ALA A 172 2.74 12.58 3.62
C ALA A 172 2.36 13.57 2.51
N VAL A 173 1.99 14.80 2.88
CA VAL A 173 1.69 15.87 1.92
C VAL A 173 2.96 16.42 1.27
N SER A 174 3.95 16.83 2.09
CA SER A 174 5.13 17.53 1.59
C SER A 174 5.96 16.66 0.64
N GLU A 175 6.08 15.36 0.92
CA GLU A 175 6.81 14.40 0.09
C GLU A 175 5.93 13.79 -1.00
N GLY A 176 4.66 13.47 -0.72
CA GLY A 176 3.79 12.77 -1.67
C GLY A 176 3.57 13.54 -2.95
N LEU A 177 3.43 14.86 -2.83
CA LEU A 177 3.20 15.75 -3.97
C LEU A 177 4.49 16.14 -4.71
N ARG A 178 5.68 15.71 -4.29
CA ARG A 178 6.92 16.01 -5.02
C ARG A 178 6.95 15.34 -6.40
N ILE A 179 7.45 15.99 -7.45
CA ILE A 179 7.72 17.43 -7.58
C ILE A 179 6.37 18.16 -7.71
N TRP A 180 6.10 19.13 -6.81
CA TRP A 180 4.79 19.78 -6.70
C TRP A 180 4.35 20.46 -8.01
N THR A 181 5.27 21.19 -8.64
CA THR A 181 5.02 21.92 -9.89
C THR A 181 4.85 21.02 -11.11
N ASN A 182 4.99 19.69 -10.96
CA ASN A 182 4.64 18.74 -12.01
C ASN A 182 3.17 18.30 -11.96
N ARG A 183 2.42 18.63 -10.89
CA ARG A 183 1.00 18.28 -10.74
C ARG A 183 0.12 19.34 -11.41
N ASP A 184 -0.98 18.93 -12.04
CA ASP A 184 -1.70 19.78 -13.00
C ASP A 184 -2.08 21.18 -12.48
N TYR A 185 -2.71 21.27 -11.31
CA TYR A 185 -3.08 22.57 -10.73
C TYR A 185 -1.87 23.40 -10.29
N PHE A 186 -0.87 22.77 -9.67
CA PHE A 186 0.32 23.47 -9.18
C PHE A 186 1.31 23.84 -10.29
N ARG A 187 1.27 23.15 -11.44
CA ARG A 187 2.03 23.50 -12.63
C ARG A 187 1.64 24.87 -13.16
N GLU A 188 0.34 25.15 -13.16
CA GLU A 188 -0.23 26.44 -13.58
C GLU A 188 -0.18 27.49 -12.47
N ASN A 189 -0.08 27.05 -11.21
CA ASN A 189 -0.12 27.91 -10.03
C ASN A 189 1.04 27.63 -9.05
N PRO A 190 2.31 27.75 -9.47
CA PRO A 190 3.47 27.39 -8.66
C PRO A 190 3.58 28.21 -7.35
N GLN A 191 3.07 29.44 -7.34
CA GLN A 191 3.00 30.31 -6.16
C GLN A 191 2.17 29.69 -5.02
N ILE A 192 1.15 28.90 -5.35
CA ILE A 192 0.33 28.22 -4.34
C ILE A 192 1.14 27.12 -3.66
N ALA A 193 1.88 26.31 -4.43
CA ALA A 193 2.77 25.31 -3.88
C ALA A 193 3.86 25.95 -2.98
N ILE A 194 4.44 27.07 -3.40
CA ILE A 194 5.42 27.82 -2.59
C ILE A 194 4.79 28.31 -1.28
N SER A 195 3.60 28.90 -1.33
CA SER A 195 2.87 29.39 -0.15
C SER A 195 2.60 28.26 0.85
N LEU A 196 2.07 27.14 0.36
CA LEU A 196 1.76 25.97 1.19
C LEU A 196 3.01 25.40 1.88
N LEU A 197 4.11 25.25 1.14
CA LEU A 197 5.37 24.69 1.66
C LEU A 197 6.09 25.65 2.61
N SER A 198 5.97 26.97 2.41
CA SER A 198 6.60 27.99 3.27
C SER A 198 5.90 28.13 4.62
N ASN A 199 4.63 27.77 4.70
CA ASN A 199 3.82 27.83 5.93
C ASN A 199 3.99 26.59 6.83
N ILE A 200 4.86 25.65 6.47
CA ILE A 200 5.23 24.53 7.33
C ILE A 200 6.17 25.07 8.41
N ALA A 201 5.78 24.94 9.69
CA ALA A 201 6.52 25.53 10.80
C ALA A 201 8.02 25.10 10.82
N PRO A 202 8.96 26.03 11.09
CA PRO A 202 10.40 25.76 10.95
C PRO A 202 11.00 24.72 11.91
N SER A 203 10.30 24.30 12.98
CA SER A 203 10.86 23.39 13.99
C SER A 203 11.03 21.94 13.53
N GLU A 204 10.66 21.64 12.27
CA GLU A 204 10.58 20.28 11.74
C GLU A 204 11.01 20.21 10.27
N ALA A 205 11.87 21.14 9.83
CA ALA A 205 12.67 20.92 8.64
C ALA A 205 13.45 19.62 8.85
N PHE A 206 13.01 18.54 8.21
CA PHE A 206 13.58 17.21 8.36
C PHE A 206 15.10 17.23 8.11
N PRO A 207 15.90 16.46 8.88
CA PRO A 207 17.30 16.23 8.54
C PRO A 207 17.45 15.54 7.18
#